data_AF-A0A7J0G4U1-F1
#
_entry.id   AF-A0A7J0G4U1-F1
#
_cell.length_a   1.000
_cell.length_b   1.000
_cell.length_c   1.000
_cell.angle_alpha   90.00
_cell.angle_beta   90.00
_cell.angle_gamma   90.00
#
_symmetry.space_group_name_H-M   'P 1'
#
loop_
_entity.id
_entity.type
_entity.pdbx_description
1 polymer ?
#
loop_
_entity_poly.entity_id
_entity_poly.type
_entity_poly.pdbx_seq_one_letter_code
_entity_poly.pdbx_strand_id
1 'polypeptide(L)'
;MPQLSTALLSLSYDLIVAHKEELGQLITLEQGKPLKEAIGEVSYGASFIEFFAEEAKRVYGDIIPSPLADRRIFVLKQPVGVVGAITPWNFPLAMITRKVGPALACGCTVVIKPSELTPLTALAAAELSLQAGIPPGAVNVVMGHASAIGDALLASPQVRKITFTGSTAVGKKLMAGAAGTVKKVSLELGGNAPCIIFDDADLDVAIKGTSYTGSVQVDIEYISVGLDKDGRGKRKEELGVGVGVVELVIAWEAGSMVSPFVLCHQAMSLCRNLFMAIVLVRSFSIRDPNSLEKELEL
;
A
#
# COMPACT_ATOMS: atom_id res chain seq x y z
N MET A 1 -0.70 -10.88 -27.56
CA MET A 1 -1.32 -12.21 -27.40
C MET A 1 -1.11 -12.66 -25.96
N PRO A 2 -2.13 -13.23 -25.28
CA PRO A 2 -2.07 -13.63 -23.87
C PRO A 2 -0.87 -14.50 -23.49
N GLN A 3 -0.45 -15.38 -24.39
CA GLN A 3 0.69 -16.30 -24.20
C GLN A 3 2.02 -15.54 -24.11
N LEU A 4 2.19 -14.46 -24.90
CA LEU A 4 3.38 -13.62 -24.84
C LEU A 4 3.40 -12.81 -23.53
N SER A 5 2.26 -12.19 -23.15
CA SER A 5 2.17 -11.46 -21.88
C SER A 5 2.47 -12.35 -20.68
N THR A 6 2.00 -13.61 -20.70
CA THR A 6 2.33 -14.59 -19.65
C THR A 6 3.84 -14.83 -19.59
N ALA A 7 4.47 -15.18 -20.70
CA ALA A 7 5.89 -15.54 -20.71
C ALA A 7 6.77 -14.39 -20.22
N LEU A 8 6.48 -13.16 -20.66
CA LEU A 8 7.20 -11.96 -20.23
C LEU A 8 7.02 -11.66 -18.74
N LEU A 9 5.80 -11.83 -18.21
CA LEU A 9 5.53 -11.63 -16.78
C LEU A 9 6.17 -12.74 -15.93
N SER A 10 6.12 -14.00 -16.36
CA SER A 10 6.82 -15.10 -15.68
C SER A 10 8.33 -14.84 -15.61
N LEU A 11 8.95 -14.41 -16.72
CA LEU A 11 10.37 -14.06 -16.70
C LEU A 11 10.67 -12.83 -15.82
N SER A 12 9.76 -11.84 -15.80
CA SER A 12 9.88 -10.69 -14.90
C SER A 12 9.82 -11.12 -13.43
N TYR A 13 8.94 -12.07 -13.10
CA TYR A 13 8.88 -12.67 -11.77
C TYR A 13 10.18 -13.38 -11.42
N ASP A 14 10.69 -14.25 -12.30
CA ASP A 14 11.94 -14.98 -12.08
C ASP A 14 13.11 -14.03 -11.80
N LEU A 15 13.21 -12.91 -12.54
CA LEU A 15 14.24 -11.90 -12.33
C LEU A 15 14.08 -11.14 -10.99
N ILE A 16 12.86 -10.80 -10.59
CA ILE A 16 12.63 -10.17 -9.27
C ILE A 16 13.03 -11.12 -8.15
N VAL A 17 12.71 -12.41 -8.28
CA VAL A 17 13.06 -13.45 -7.30
C VAL A 17 14.57 -13.69 -7.28
N ALA A 18 15.23 -13.70 -8.44
CA ALA A 18 16.67 -13.88 -8.55
C ALA A 18 17.48 -12.73 -7.92
N HIS A 19 16.90 -11.53 -7.87
CA HIS A 19 17.51 -10.33 -7.27
C HIS A 19 16.84 -9.93 -5.94
N LYS A 20 16.22 -10.89 -5.25
CA LYS A 20 15.38 -10.62 -4.09
C LYS A 20 16.15 -9.96 -2.95
N GLU A 21 17.36 -10.43 -2.69
CA GLU A 21 18.23 -9.91 -1.66
C GLU A 21 18.68 -8.49 -1.99
N GLU A 22 19.18 -8.23 -3.20
CA GLU A 22 19.63 -6.89 -3.62
C GLU A 22 18.48 -5.87 -3.63
N LEU A 23 17.30 -6.27 -4.09
CA LEU A 23 16.10 -5.43 -4.03
C LEU A 23 15.69 -5.15 -2.59
N GLY A 24 15.76 -6.14 -1.70
CA GLY A 24 15.49 -5.96 -0.27
C GLY A 24 16.46 -4.98 0.38
N GLN A 25 17.74 -5.05 0.03
CA GLN A 25 18.76 -4.11 0.47
C GLN A 25 18.46 -2.69 -0.04
N LEU A 26 18.09 -2.55 -1.31
CA LEU A 26 17.74 -1.26 -1.91
C LEU A 26 16.53 -0.61 -1.23
N ILE A 27 15.46 -1.38 -0.99
CA ILE A 27 14.27 -0.92 -0.26
C ILE A 27 14.65 -0.47 1.15
N THR A 28 15.49 -1.25 1.84
CA THR A 28 15.97 -0.90 3.19
C THR A 28 16.72 0.43 3.17
N LEU A 29 17.59 0.64 2.19
CA LEU A 29 18.42 1.84 2.07
C LEU A 29 17.60 3.10 1.77
N GLU A 30 16.60 3.01 0.89
CA GLU A 30 15.82 4.20 0.51
C GLU A 30 14.61 4.46 1.41
N GLN A 31 13.95 3.41 1.92
CA GLN A 31 12.71 3.53 2.68
C GLN A 31 12.93 3.42 4.18
N GLY A 32 13.92 2.63 4.61
CA GLY A 32 14.31 2.47 6.02
C GLY A 32 13.72 1.26 6.75
N LYS A 33 12.81 0.48 6.16
CA LYS A 33 12.31 -0.74 6.82
C LYS A 33 13.40 -1.79 7.04
N PRO A 34 13.32 -2.61 8.10
CA PRO A 34 14.28 -3.68 8.34
C PRO A 34 14.43 -4.61 7.14
N LEU A 35 15.65 -5.11 6.90
CA LEU A 35 15.97 -5.95 5.74
C LEU A 35 15.03 -7.17 5.61
N LYS A 36 14.66 -7.79 6.73
CA LYS A 36 13.72 -8.92 6.73
C LYS A 36 12.34 -8.54 6.19
N GLU A 37 11.84 -7.36 6.55
CA GLU A 37 10.57 -6.83 6.03
C GLU A 37 10.69 -6.44 4.55
N ALA A 38 11.80 -5.81 4.17
CA ALA A 38 12.08 -5.47 2.78
C ALA A 38 12.12 -6.70 1.86
N ILE A 39 12.84 -7.75 2.26
CA ILE A 39 12.88 -9.03 1.55
C ILE A 39 11.48 -9.67 1.48
N GLY A 40 10.70 -9.56 2.55
CA GLY A 40 9.29 -9.97 2.57
C GLY A 40 8.44 -9.20 1.57
N GLU A 41 8.63 -7.88 1.47
CA GLU A 41 7.98 -7.05 0.45
C GLU A 41 8.38 -7.49 -0.96
N VAL A 42 9.65 -7.82 -1.22
CA VAL A 42 10.06 -8.25 -2.56
C VAL A 42 9.33 -9.51 -2.98
N SER A 43 9.24 -10.52 -2.11
CA SER A 43 8.44 -11.71 -2.37
C SER A 43 6.96 -11.41 -2.54
N TYR A 44 6.41 -10.51 -1.71
CA TYR A 44 5.01 -10.10 -1.83
C TYR A 44 4.73 -9.37 -3.16
N GLY A 45 5.61 -8.45 -3.57
CA GLY A 45 5.53 -7.75 -4.84
C GLY A 45 5.66 -8.70 -6.04
N ALA A 46 6.61 -9.63 -5.98
CA ALA A 46 6.82 -10.65 -7.01
C ALA A 46 5.55 -11.53 -7.20
N SER A 47 4.87 -11.88 -6.11
CA SER A 47 3.66 -12.72 -6.17
C SER A 47 2.53 -12.09 -7.00
N PHE A 48 2.43 -10.76 -7.07
CA PHE A 48 1.46 -10.12 -7.97
C PHE A 48 1.80 -10.36 -9.44
N ILE A 49 3.09 -10.30 -9.80
CA ILE A 49 3.54 -10.53 -11.18
C ILE A 49 3.27 -11.98 -11.59
N GLU A 50 3.59 -12.95 -10.73
CA GLU A 50 3.29 -14.36 -10.95
C GLU A 50 1.78 -14.58 -11.12
N PHE A 51 0.98 -14.09 -10.17
CA PHE A 51 -0.47 -14.23 -10.22
C PHE A 51 -1.06 -13.62 -11.50
N PHE A 52 -0.61 -12.43 -11.92
CA PHE A 52 -1.14 -11.81 -13.13
C PHE A 52 -0.56 -12.40 -14.43
N ALA A 53 0.61 -13.02 -14.40
CA ALA A 53 1.09 -13.83 -15.52
C ALA A 53 0.11 -14.98 -15.80
N GLU A 54 -0.36 -15.62 -14.74
CA GLU A 54 -1.39 -16.65 -14.80
C GLU A 54 -2.74 -16.11 -15.29
N GLU A 55 -3.20 -15.00 -14.73
CA GLU A 55 -4.50 -14.40 -15.09
C GLU A 55 -4.54 -13.86 -16.53
N ALA A 56 -3.39 -13.55 -17.15
CA ALA A 56 -3.32 -13.09 -18.53
C ALA A 56 -4.01 -14.06 -19.52
N LYS A 57 -3.97 -15.36 -19.26
CA LYS A 57 -4.63 -16.41 -20.07
C LYS A 57 -6.11 -16.62 -19.71
N ARG A 58 -6.59 -16.03 -18.62
CA ARG A 58 -7.92 -16.27 -18.02
C ARG A 58 -8.84 -15.05 -18.12
N VAL A 59 -8.58 -14.16 -19.08
CA VAL A 59 -9.44 -13.02 -19.41
C VAL A 59 -10.66 -13.50 -20.21
N TYR A 60 -11.59 -14.18 -19.52
CA TYR A 60 -12.79 -14.75 -20.13
C TYR A 60 -13.82 -13.68 -20.48
N GLY A 61 -14.38 -13.78 -21.67
CA GLY A 61 -15.61 -13.10 -22.09
C GLY A 61 -16.85 -13.94 -21.82
N ASP A 62 -18.01 -13.49 -22.30
CA ASP A 62 -19.31 -14.14 -22.08
C ASP A 62 -20.04 -14.37 -23.41
N ILE A 63 -20.84 -15.43 -23.48
CA ILE A 63 -21.81 -15.68 -24.55
C ILE A 63 -23.19 -15.60 -23.90
N ILE A 64 -24.00 -14.64 -24.33
CA ILE A 64 -25.30 -14.35 -23.70
C ILE A 64 -26.42 -14.82 -24.63
N PRO A 65 -27.44 -15.56 -24.12
CA PRO A 65 -28.61 -15.91 -24.91
C PRO A 65 -29.29 -14.66 -25.48
N SER A 66 -29.53 -14.66 -26.80
CA SER A 66 -30.23 -13.57 -27.45
C SER A 66 -31.75 -13.72 -27.23
N PRO A 67 -32.48 -12.64 -26.88
CA PRO A 67 -33.94 -12.65 -26.86
C PRO A 67 -34.55 -12.70 -28.29
N LEU A 68 -33.73 -12.48 -29.32
CA LEU A 68 -34.12 -12.50 -30.74
C LEU A 68 -33.45 -13.68 -31.45
N ALA A 69 -34.22 -14.43 -32.23
CA ALA A 69 -33.81 -15.71 -32.82
C ALA A 69 -32.68 -15.61 -33.87
N ASP A 70 -32.46 -14.43 -34.44
CA ASP A 70 -31.51 -14.16 -35.52
C ASP A 70 -30.20 -13.52 -35.04
N ARG A 71 -29.97 -13.42 -33.72
CA ARG A 71 -28.79 -12.74 -33.15
C ARG A 71 -28.02 -13.60 -32.17
N ARG A 72 -26.73 -13.29 -32.03
CA ARG A 72 -25.84 -13.83 -31.00
C ARG A 72 -25.19 -12.67 -30.25
N ILE A 73 -25.06 -12.79 -28.94
CA ILE A 73 -24.48 -11.76 -28.09
C ILE A 73 -23.17 -12.29 -27.51
N PHE A 74 -22.09 -11.55 -27.73
CA PHE A 74 -20.76 -11.85 -27.20
C PHE A 74 -20.26 -10.66 -26.39
N VAL A 75 -19.63 -10.93 -25.26
CA VAL A 75 -18.91 -9.94 -24.45
C VAL A 75 -17.43 -10.28 -24.53
N LEU A 76 -16.61 -9.33 -24.97
CA LEU A 76 -15.15 -9.44 -25.00
C LEU A 76 -14.55 -8.44 -24.01
N LYS A 77 -13.46 -8.84 -23.35
CA LYS A 77 -12.68 -7.98 -22.47
C LYS A 77 -11.38 -7.58 -23.16
N GLN A 78 -11.11 -6.28 -23.24
CA GLN A 78 -9.96 -5.71 -23.94
C GLN A 78 -9.20 -4.75 -23.02
N PRO A 79 -7.89 -4.55 -23.24
CA PRO A 79 -7.10 -3.57 -22.49
C PRO A 79 -7.72 -2.17 -22.54
N VAL A 80 -7.60 -1.44 -21.45
CA VAL A 80 -8.10 -0.06 -21.38
C VAL A 80 -7.23 0.93 -22.15
N GLY A 81 -5.99 0.57 -22.48
CA GLY A 81 -5.01 1.43 -23.13
C GLY A 81 -3.91 1.87 -22.17
N VAL A 82 -3.51 3.14 -22.23
CA VAL A 82 -2.42 3.68 -21.38
C VAL A 82 -2.93 3.91 -19.95
N VAL A 83 -2.15 3.44 -18.97
CA VAL A 83 -2.43 3.55 -17.54
C VAL A 83 -1.41 4.47 -16.86
N GLY A 84 -1.87 5.51 -16.16
CA GLY A 84 -1.05 6.27 -15.23
C GLY A 84 -1.08 5.64 -13.85
N ALA A 85 0.06 5.16 -13.35
CA ALA A 85 0.21 4.53 -12.05
C ALA A 85 1.00 5.44 -11.11
N ILE A 86 0.37 5.90 -10.03
CA ILE A 86 1.00 6.76 -9.02
C ILE A 86 1.07 5.96 -7.72
N THR A 87 2.28 5.77 -7.18
CA THR A 87 2.54 4.89 -6.03
C THR A 87 3.13 5.63 -4.83
N PRO A 88 2.82 5.18 -3.60
CA PRO A 88 3.33 5.75 -2.37
C PRO A 88 4.76 5.24 -2.08
N TRP A 89 5.31 5.67 -0.96
CA TRP A 89 6.67 5.35 -0.51
C TRP A 89 6.74 4.15 0.45
N ASN A 90 5.64 3.75 1.06
CA ASN A 90 5.65 2.75 2.14
C ASN A 90 5.94 1.33 1.67
N PHE A 91 5.47 0.95 0.47
CA PHE A 91 5.77 -0.32 -0.17
C PHE A 91 6.18 -0.07 -1.63
N PRO A 92 7.43 0.39 -1.85
CA PRO A 92 7.87 0.89 -3.16
C PRO A 92 7.85 -0.14 -4.27
N LEU A 93 8.01 -1.44 -3.99
CA LEU A 93 7.92 -2.50 -5.00
C LEU A 93 6.51 -3.07 -5.11
N ALA A 94 5.89 -3.40 -3.97
CA ALA A 94 4.59 -4.09 -3.98
C ALA A 94 3.47 -3.20 -4.56
N MET A 95 3.50 -1.89 -4.30
CA MET A 95 2.50 -0.98 -4.87
C MET A 95 2.63 -0.79 -6.38
N ILE A 96 3.84 -0.94 -6.91
CA ILE A 96 4.09 -0.89 -8.36
C ILE A 96 3.62 -2.19 -9.01
N THR A 97 4.11 -3.33 -8.53
CA THR A 97 3.81 -4.66 -9.11
C THR A 97 2.32 -4.98 -9.08
N ARG A 98 1.60 -4.61 -8.01
CA ARG A 98 0.12 -4.74 -7.91
C ARG A 98 -0.64 -3.92 -8.97
N LYS A 99 -0.03 -2.88 -9.54
CA LYS A 99 -0.62 -2.04 -10.59
C LYS A 99 -0.14 -2.43 -12.00
N VAL A 100 1.15 -2.73 -12.14
CA VAL A 100 1.80 -3.06 -13.41
C VAL A 100 1.46 -4.48 -13.86
N GLY A 101 1.48 -5.46 -12.95
CA GLY A 101 1.12 -6.85 -13.22
C GLY A 101 -0.19 -7.00 -13.99
N PRO A 102 -1.35 -6.53 -13.45
CA PRO A 102 -2.62 -6.66 -14.14
C PRO A 102 -2.69 -5.82 -15.42
N ALA A 103 -2.02 -4.67 -15.46
CA ALA A 103 -2.00 -3.81 -16.64
C ALA A 103 -1.32 -4.51 -17.82
N LEU A 104 -0.11 -5.04 -17.62
CA LEU A 104 0.63 -5.77 -18.64
C LEU A 104 -0.05 -7.10 -19.02
N ALA A 105 -0.62 -7.81 -18.04
CA ALA A 105 -1.37 -9.04 -18.27
C ALA A 105 -2.54 -8.84 -19.24
N CYS A 106 -3.26 -7.72 -19.10
CA CYS A 106 -4.35 -7.35 -19.99
C CYS A 106 -3.89 -6.72 -21.32
N GLY A 107 -2.60 -6.44 -21.49
CA GLY A 107 -2.04 -5.79 -22.69
C GLY A 107 -2.09 -4.25 -22.67
N CYS A 108 -2.13 -3.63 -21.49
CA CYS A 108 -1.99 -2.18 -21.33
C CYS A 108 -0.51 -1.77 -21.29
N THR A 109 -0.24 -0.48 -21.50
CA THR A 109 1.06 0.14 -21.19
C THR A 109 0.92 1.03 -19.96
N VAL A 110 2.02 1.24 -19.24
CA VAL A 110 2.01 1.93 -17.95
C VAL A 110 3.04 3.05 -17.91
N VAL A 111 2.62 4.20 -17.36
CA VAL A 111 3.50 5.29 -16.93
C VAL A 111 3.44 5.37 -15.41
N ILE A 112 4.54 5.04 -14.76
CA ILE A 112 4.70 4.95 -13.31
C ILE A 112 5.31 6.26 -12.81
N LYS A 113 4.65 6.92 -11.88
CA LYS A 113 5.26 7.96 -11.04
C LYS A 113 5.37 7.42 -9.60
N PRO A 114 6.55 6.93 -9.19
CA PRO A 114 6.77 6.55 -7.81
C PRO A 114 6.82 7.79 -6.92
N SER A 115 6.72 7.56 -5.61
CA SER A 115 7.04 8.60 -4.62
C SER A 115 8.48 9.06 -4.80
N GLU A 116 8.70 10.37 -4.74
CA GLU A 116 10.04 10.97 -4.73
C GLU A 116 10.92 10.53 -3.55
N LEU A 117 10.32 9.96 -2.50
CA LEU A 117 11.03 9.46 -1.33
C LEU A 117 11.66 8.08 -1.55
N THR A 118 11.10 7.27 -2.44
CA THR A 118 11.56 5.89 -2.69
C THR A 118 11.53 5.54 -4.19
N PRO A 119 12.24 6.29 -5.04
CA PRO A 119 12.18 6.08 -6.49
C PRO A 119 13.11 4.96 -6.98
N LEU A 120 14.11 4.54 -6.21
CA LEU A 120 15.20 3.69 -6.70
C LEU A 120 14.71 2.27 -6.97
N THR A 121 13.88 1.70 -6.08
CA THR A 121 13.29 0.38 -6.30
C THR A 121 12.40 0.35 -7.55
N ALA A 122 11.72 1.46 -7.88
CA ALA A 122 10.92 1.55 -9.09
C ALA A 122 11.80 1.48 -10.36
N LEU A 123 12.96 2.14 -10.34
CA LEU A 123 13.92 2.10 -11.44
C LEU A 123 14.54 0.72 -11.59
N ALA A 124 14.93 0.08 -10.48
CA ALA A 124 15.45 -1.29 -10.48
C ALA A 124 14.42 -2.27 -11.06
N ALA A 125 13.15 -2.19 -10.64
CA ALA A 125 12.09 -3.03 -11.18
C ALA A 125 11.83 -2.78 -12.68
N ALA A 126 11.95 -1.54 -13.15
CA ALA A 126 11.84 -1.21 -14.57
C ALA A 126 12.99 -1.78 -15.39
N GLU A 127 14.22 -1.74 -14.87
CA GLU A 127 15.39 -2.38 -15.50
C GLU A 127 15.20 -3.90 -15.62
N LEU A 128 14.78 -4.56 -14.54
CA LEU A 128 14.46 -6.00 -14.57
C LEU A 128 13.34 -6.31 -15.58
N SER A 129 12.35 -5.42 -15.73
CA SER A 129 11.28 -5.58 -16.72
C SER A 129 11.82 -5.56 -18.16
N LEU A 130 12.79 -4.70 -18.45
CA LEU A 130 13.45 -4.64 -19.76
C LEU A 130 14.27 -5.91 -20.02
N GLN A 131 14.99 -6.39 -19.01
CA GLN A 131 15.75 -7.64 -19.10
C GLN A 131 14.84 -8.86 -19.31
N ALA A 132 13.62 -8.84 -18.75
CA ALA A 132 12.59 -9.84 -19.03
C ALA A 132 12.02 -9.78 -20.45
N GLY A 133 12.46 -8.84 -21.28
CA GLY A 133 11.99 -8.67 -22.65
C GLY A 133 10.66 -7.92 -22.77
N ILE A 134 10.20 -7.23 -21.71
CA ILE A 134 9.03 -6.35 -21.84
C ILE A 134 9.39 -5.24 -22.86
N PRO A 135 8.56 -5.03 -23.90
CA PRO A 135 8.90 -4.09 -24.97
C PRO A 135 9.18 -2.67 -24.44
N PRO A 136 10.21 -1.98 -24.96
CA PRO A 136 10.45 -0.58 -24.64
C PRO A 136 9.19 0.26 -24.83
N GLY A 137 8.88 1.10 -23.84
CA GLY A 137 7.66 1.93 -23.84
C GLY A 137 6.41 1.25 -23.25
N ALA A 138 6.44 -0.06 -22.98
CA ALA A 138 5.32 -0.73 -22.29
C ALA A 138 5.30 -0.42 -20.79
N VAL A 139 6.48 -0.28 -20.17
CA VAL A 139 6.67 0.19 -18.80
C VAL A 139 7.56 1.41 -18.84
N ASN A 140 7.10 2.52 -18.26
CA ASN A 140 7.83 3.78 -18.24
C ASN A 140 7.84 4.30 -16.80
N VAL A 141 8.98 4.75 -16.31
CA VAL A 141 9.10 5.39 -15.00
C VAL A 141 9.43 6.86 -15.21
N VAL A 142 8.62 7.75 -14.61
CA VAL A 142 8.80 9.20 -14.69
C VAL A 142 8.95 9.76 -13.30
N MET A 143 10.07 10.44 -13.06
CA MET A 143 10.38 11.10 -11.79
C MET A 143 10.24 12.61 -11.91
N GLY A 144 9.85 13.26 -10.81
CA GLY A 144 9.68 14.70 -10.74
C GLY A 144 8.54 15.11 -9.83
N HIS A 145 8.17 16.39 -9.89
CA HIS A 145 7.12 16.97 -9.06
C HIS A 145 5.79 16.26 -9.23
N ALA A 146 5.22 15.78 -8.12
CA ALA A 146 4.01 14.97 -8.12
C ALA A 146 2.80 15.66 -8.76
N SER A 147 2.59 16.95 -8.49
CA SER A 147 1.50 17.73 -9.08
C SER A 147 1.64 17.86 -10.59
N ALA A 148 2.80 18.32 -11.07
CA ALA A 148 3.03 18.53 -12.50
C ALA A 148 2.86 17.24 -13.32
N ILE A 149 3.40 16.12 -12.84
CA ILE A 149 3.23 14.82 -13.51
C ILE A 149 1.78 14.34 -13.41
N GLY A 150 1.14 14.48 -12.24
CA GLY A 150 -0.26 14.13 -12.05
C GLY A 150 -1.18 14.90 -13.00
N ASP A 151 -1.00 16.21 -13.10
CA ASP A 151 -1.78 17.10 -13.97
C ASP A 151 -1.57 16.74 -15.45
N ALA A 152 -0.33 16.43 -15.86
CA ALA A 152 -0.04 15.97 -17.22
C ALA A 152 -0.72 14.63 -17.54
N LEU A 153 -0.70 13.67 -16.62
CA LEU A 153 -1.40 12.38 -16.78
C LEU A 153 -2.92 12.57 -16.88
N LEU A 154 -3.49 13.51 -16.11
CA LEU A 154 -4.91 13.83 -16.13
C LEU A 154 -5.33 14.56 -17.40
N ALA A 155 -4.51 15.50 -17.89
CA ALA A 155 -4.80 16.27 -19.10
C ALA A 155 -4.64 15.43 -20.39
N SER A 156 -3.75 14.44 -20.40
CA SER A 156 -3.47 13.65 -21.60
C SER A 156 -4.67 12.81 -22.04
N PRO A 157 -5.18 12.96 -23.28
CA PRO A 157 -6.29 12.13 -23.79
C PRO A 157 -5.87 10.67 -24.04
N GLN A 158 -4.56 10.39 -24.12
CA GLN A 158 -4.03 9.04 -24.33
C GLN A 158 -4.15 8.17 -23.08
N VAL A 159 -4.04 8.77 -21.89
CA VAL A 159 -4.21 8.06 -20.62
C VAL A 159 -5.68 7.74 -20.41
N ARG A 160 -6.03 6.46 -20.32
CA ARG A 160 -7.41 5.98 -20.19
C ARG A 160 -7.76 5.51 -18.78
N LYS A 161 -6.75 5.27 -17.95
CA LYS A 161 -6.92 4.86 -16.55
C LYS A 161 -5.87 5.54 -15.66
N ILE A 162 -6.32 6.00 -14.50
CA ILE A 162 -5.45 6.38 -13.37
C ILE A 162 -5.59 5.33 -12.27
N THR A 163 -4.48 4.86 -11.73
CA THR A 163 -4.45 4.04 -10.52
C THR A 163 -3.52 4.68 -9.51
N PHE A 164 -4.04 4.96 -8.32
CA PHE A 164 -3.35 5.69 -7.29
C PHE A 164 -3.44 4.95 -5.96
N THR A 165 -2.34 4.90 -5.24
CA THR A 165 -2.34 4.55 -3.82
C THR A 165 -1.71 5.70 -3.03
N GLY A 166 -2.35 6.13 -1.95
CA GLY A 166 -1.84 7.18 -1.08
C GLY A 166 -2.93 7.95 -0.35
N SER A 167 -2.69 9.23 -0.03
CA SER A 167 -3.62 9.98 0.81
C SER A 167 -5.00 10.21 0.16
N THR A 168 -6.05 10.16 0.98
CA THR A 168 -7.44 10.45 0.55
C THR A 168 -7.57 11.83 -0.09
N ALA A 169 -6.84 12.83 0.41
CA ALA A 169 -6.85 14.19 -0.13
C ALA A 169 -6.35 14.25 -1.58
N VAL A 170 -5.24 13.55 -1.88
CA VAL A 170 -4.71 13.47 -3.25
C VAL A 170 -5.61 12.61 -4.13
N GLY A 171 -6.14 11.49 -3.62
CA GLY A 171 -7.07 10.64 -4.34
C GLY A 171 -8.32 11.38 -4.83
N LYS A 172 -8.91 12.23 -3.97
CA LYS A 172 -10.04 13.11 -4.35
C LYS A 172 -9.69 14.07 -5.49
N LYS A 173 -8.49 14.68 -5.44
CA LYS A 173 -8.02 15.58 -6.51
C LYS A 173 -7.85 14.84 -7.84
N LEU A 174 -7.22 13.66 -7.81
CA LEU A 174 -7.05 12.82 -9.00
C LEU A 174 -8.38 12.36 -9.58
N MET A 175 -9.34 11.98 -8.73
CA MET A 175 -10.70 11.61 -9.16
C MET A 175 -11.41 12.77 -9.84
N ALA A 176 -11.36 13.97 -9.24
CA ALA A 176 -11.98 15.16 -9.81
C ALA A 176 -11.37 15.51 -11.18
N GLY A 177 -10.03 15.49 -11.29
CA GLY A 177 -9.36 15.74 -12.57
C GLY A 177 -9.65 14.68 -13.63
N ALA A 178 -9.77 13.40 -13.22
CA ALA A 178 -10.03 12.29 -14.13
C ALA A 178 -11.41 12.40 -14.81
N ALA A 179 -12.37 13.07 -14.17
CA ALA A 179 -13.69 13.32 -14.72
C ALA A 179 -13.66 14.16 -16.01
N GLY A 180 -12.67 15.07 -16.15
CA GLY A 180 -12.56 15.95 -17.33
C GLY A 180 -12.39 15.21 -18.66
N THR A 181 -11.91 13.96 -18.63
CA THR A 181 -11.80 13.09 -19.82
C THR A 181 -12.41 11.71 -19.59
N VAL A 182 -13.22 11.57 -18.53
CA VAL A 182 -13.93 10.33 -18.16
C VAL A 182 -12.98 9.13 -18.06
N LYS A 183 -11.81 9.32 -17.45
CA LYS A 183 -10.84 8.22 -17.24
C LYS A 183 -11.36 7.23 -16.20
N LYS A 184 -11.02 5.95 -16.35
CA LYS A 184 -11.24 4.96 -15.28
C LYS A 184 -10.31 5.29 -14.11
N VAL A 185 -10.79 5.16 -12.87
CA VAL A 185 -9.98 5.39 -11.67
C VAL A 185 -9.98 4.16 -10.76
N SER A 186 -8.84 3.88 -10.14
CA SER A 186 -8.72 2.96 -9.00
C SER A 186 -7.94 3.67 -7.91
N LEU A 187 -8.51 3.76 -6.71
CA LEU A 187 -7.99 4.56 -5.62
C LEU A 187 -7.92 3.68 -4.37
N GLU A 188 -6.71 3.37 -3.93
CA GLU A 188 -6.45 2.77 -2.62
C GLU A 188 -6.00 3.92 -1.70
N LEU A 189 -6.83 4.26 -0.72
CA LEU A 189 -6.66 5.47 0.09
C LEU A 189 -6.46 5.11 1.56
N GLY A 190 -6.10 6.09 2.38
CA GLY A 190 -5.90 5.87 3.81
C GLY A 190 -7.16 5.31 4.49
N GLY A 191 -6.96 4.29 5.33
CA GLY A 191 -8.00 3.69 6.17
C GLY A 191 -7.93 4.12 7.63
N ASN A 192 -8.91 3.63 8.40
CA ASN A 192 -8.89 3.62 9.87
C ASN A 192 -9.38 2.22 10.29
N ALA A 193 -8.45 1.26 10.32
CA ALA A 193 -8.78 -0.16 10.36
C ALA A 193 -8.94 -0.66 11.81
N PRO A 194 -10.18 -0.98 12.28
CA PRO A 194 -10.39 -1.43 13.65
C PRO A 194 -9.82 -2.84 13.88
N CYS A 195 -9.31 -3.09 15.08
CA CYS A 195 -8.92 -4.42 15.55
C CYS A 195 -9.78 -4.78 16.76
N ILE A 196 -10.72 -5.71 16.58
CA ILE A 196 -11.74 -6.06 17.57
C ILE A 196 -11.37 -7.41 18.19
N ILE A 197 -11.28 -7.47 19.52
CA ILE A 197 -10.95 -8.67 20.29
C ILE A 197 -12.13 -8.99 21.20
N PHE A 198 -12.76 -10.15 20.97
CA PHE A 198 -13.87 -10.66 21.79
C PHE A 198 -13.37 -11.35 23.06
N ASP A 199 -14.26 -11.60 24.02
CA ASP A 199 -13.93 -12.22 25.31
C ASP A 199 -13.58 -13.70 25.20
N ASP A 200 -14.05 -14.37 24.15
CA ASP A 200 -13.74 -15.74 23.77
C ASP A 200 -12.51 -15.88 22.85
N ALA A 201 -11.84 -14.76 22.53
CA ALA A 201 -10.67 -14.76 21.67
C ALA A 201 -9.46 -15.43 22.34
N ASP A 202 -8.70 -16.18 21.55
CA ASP A 202 -7.36 -16.62 21.94
C ASP A 202 -6.43 -15.40 22.09
N LEU A 203 -6.10 -15.08 23.34
CA LEU A 203 -5.32 -13.89 23.68
C LEU A 203 -3.89 -13.94 23.15
N ASP A 204 -3.25 -15.13 23.10
CA ASP A 204 -1.88 -15.24 22.60
C ASP A 204 -1.83 -14.93 21.10
N VAL A 205 -2.86 -15.36 20.35
CA VAL A 205 -3.03 -15.04 18.93
C VAL A 205 -3.35 -13.55 18.76
N ALA A 206 -4.28 -13.02 19.56
CA ALA A 206 -4.69 -11.61 19.48
C ALA A 206 -3.55 -10.63 19.79
N ILE A 207 -2.73 -10.92 20.80
CA ILE A 207 -1.56 -10.11 21.17
C ILE A 207 -0.53 -10.14 20.03
N LYS A 208 -0.21 -11.31 19.49
CA LYS A 208 0.74 -11.43 18.36
C LYS A 208 0.22 -10.69 17.12
N GLY A 209 -1.07 -10.81 16.82
CA GLY A 209 -1.71 -10.16 15.67
C GLY A 209 -1.85 -8.64 15.80
N THR A 210 -1.83 -8.10 17.01
CA THR A 210 -1.92 -6.64 17.29
C THR A 210 -0.57 -5.99 17.51
N SER A 211 0.41 -6.75 17.98
CA SER A 211 1.73 -6.25 18.37
C SER A 211 2.76 -6.34 17.24
N TYR A 212 2.45 -7.05 16.15
CA TYR A 212 3.40 -7.33 15.07
C TYR A 212 2.98 -6.74 13.72
N THR A 213 3.21 -5.44 13.58
CA THR A 213 3.33 -4.72 12.31
C THR A 213 4.44 -3.68 12.52
N GLY A 214 5.69 -4.10 12.29
CA GLY A 214 6.93 -3.36 12.61
C GLY A 214 7.15 -2.03 11.87
N SER A 215 6.12 -1.47 11.26
CA SER A 215 6.17 -0.17 10.63
C SER A 215 4.77 0.49 10.68
N VAL A 216 4.67 1.62 11.40
CA VAL A 216 3.48 2.50 11.57
C VAL A 216 3.06 3.18 10.25
N GLN A 217 3.22 2.48 9.13
CA GLN A 217 3.31 3.02 7.78
C GLN A 217 2.57 2.13 6.77
N VAL A 218 1.63 1.31 7.23
CA VAL A 218 0.76 0.50 6.37
C VAL A 218 -0.56 1.25 6.13
N ASP A 219 -1.14 1.12 4.93
CA ASP A 219 -2.42 1.78 4.59
C ASP A 219 -3.62 1.23 5.42
N ILE A 220 -3.43 0.07 6.06
CA ILE A 220 -4.38 -0.63 6.93
C ILE A 220 -3.89 -0.53 8.38
N GLU A 221 -3.99 0.63 9.04
CA GLU A 221 -3.67 0.67 10.46
C GLU A 221 -4.31 1.82 11.25
N TYR A 222 -5.12 1.47 12.27
CA TYR A 222 -5.29 2.19 13.53
C TYR A 222 -6.00 1.25 14.53
N ILE A 223 -5.25 0.67 15.47
CA ILE A 223 -5.80 -0.28 16.45
C ILE A 223 -6.68 0.47 17.46
N SER A 224 -8.00 0.37 17.31
CA SER A 224 -8.95 0.62 18.39
C SER A 224 -9.36 -0.72 18.98
N VAL A 225 -8.71 -1.12 20.09
CA VAL A 225 -9.12 -2.31 20.85
C VAL A 225 -10.41 -1.98 21.60
N GLY A 226 -11.55 -2.43 21.08
CA GLY A 226 -12.81 -2.43 21.80
C GLY A 226 -12.92 -3.69 22.66
N LEU A 227 -12.97 -3.52 23.98
CA LEU A 227 -13.39 -4.57 24.91
C LEU A 227 -14.93 -4.47 25.04
N ASP A 228 -15.63 -5.61 25.02
CA ASP A 228 -17.09 -5.65 25.02
C ASP A 228 -17.74 -5.00 26.28
N LYS A 229 -18.99 -4.57 26.13
CA LYS A 229 -19.78 -3.63 26.95
C LYS A 229 -20.01 -4.04 28.41
N ASP A 230 -19.73 -5.28 28.79
CA ASP A 230 -20.07 -5.79 30.12
C ASP A 230 -19.00 -5.54 31.19
N GLY A 231 -17.89 -4.87 30.86
CA GLY A 231 -16.89 -4.45 31.85
C GLY A 231 -16.19 -5.60 32.58
N ARG A 232 -16.35 -6.84 32.10
CA ARG A 232 -15.69 -8.06 32.61
C ARG A 232 -14.48 -8.48 31.77
N GLY A 233 -13.99 -7.61 30.90
CA GLY A 233 -12.73 -7.83 30.19
C GLY A 233 -11.56 -7.88 31.19
N LYS A 234 -10.74 -8.91 31.07
CA LYS A 234 -9.47 -9.05 31.80
C LYS A 234 -8.68 -7.73 31.78
N ARG A 235 -8.10 -7.36 32.92
CA ARG A 235 -7.42 -6.05 33.12
C ARG A 235 -6.33 -5.82 32.07
N LYS A 236 -6.01 -4.54 31.79
CA LYS A 236 -4.83 -4.12 30.97
C LYS A 236 -3.53 -4.84 31.35
N GLU A 237 -3.39 -5.21 32.62
CA GLU A 237 -2.25 -5.94 33.19
C GLU A 237 -2.18 -7.41 32.71
N GLU A 238 -3.32 -8.02 32.37
CA GLU A 238 -3.41 -9.41 31.89
C GLU A 238 -3.22 -9.52 30.37
N LEU A 239 -3.41 -8.42 29.62
CA LEU A 239 -3.20 -8.40 28.17
C LEU A 239 -1.72 -8.38 27.77
N GLY A 240 -0.78 -8.27 28.72
CA GLY A 240 0.66 -8.33 28.43
C GLY A 240 1.15 -7.33 27.38
N VAL A 241 0.35 -6.29 27.04
CA VAL A 241 0.70 -5.24 26.10
C VAL A 241 1.66 -4.27 26.78
N GLY A 242 2.81 -4.80 27.20
CA GLY A 242 3.98 -4.00 27.44
C GLY A 242 4.52 -3.58 26.08
N VAL A 243 4.65 -2.28 25.85
CA VAL A 243 5.64 -1.78 24.90
C VAL A 243 6.98 -2.20 25.52
N GLY A 244 7.45 -3.40 25.19
CA GLY A 244 8.79 -3.82 25.56
C GLY A 244 9.80 -2.82 25.01
N VAL A 245 10.99 -2.76 25.61
CA VAL A 245 12.09 -1.97 25.06
C VAL A 245 12.38 -2.53 23.66
N VAL A 246 11.93 -1.83 22.63
CA VAL A 246 12.27 -2.15 21.24
C VAL A 246 13.55 -1.41 20.94
N GLU A 247 14.64 -2.15 20.70
CA GLU A 247 15.90 -1.53 20.29
C GLU A 247 15.74 -0.91 18.91
N LEU A 248 15.94 0.41 18.84
CA LEU A 248 16.00 1.15 17.60
C LEU A 248 17.42 0.99 17.03
N VAL A 249 17.63 -0.07 16.28
CA VAL A 249 18.91 -0.37 15.63
C VAL A 249 18.83 0.05 14.16
N ILE A 250 19.94 0.51 13.59
CA ILE A 250 20.06 0.81 12.15
C ILE A 250 19.48 -0.37 11.36
N ALA A 251 18.60 -0.11 10.39
CA ALA A 251 17.75 -1.11 9.72
C ALA A 251 18.49 -2.29 9.06
N TRP A 252 19.82 -2.19 8.93
CA TRP A 252 20.71 -3.20 8.37
C TRP A 252 21.28 -4.19 9.41
N GLU A 253 21.25 -3.87 10.70
CA GLU A 253 21.81 -4.75 11.73
C GLU A 253 20.85 -5.90 12.07
N ALA A 254 21.42 -7.10 12.29
CA ALA A 254 20.67 -8.28 12.68
C ALA A 254 19.95 -8.04 14.02
N GLY A 255 18.62 -8.00 13.99
CA GLY A 255 17.78 -7.77 15.17
C GLY A 255 16.95 -6.48 15.15
N SER A 256 17.12 -5.59 14.15
CA SER A 256 16.26 -4.41 14.01
C SER A 256 14.79 -4.80 13.78
N MET A 257 13.89 -4.36 14.66
CA MET A 257 12.47 -4.70 14.64
C MET A 257 11.55 -3.53 14.24
N VAL A 258 12.06 -2.30 14.16
CA VAL A 258 11.25 -1.09 13.91
C VAL A 258 11.96 -0.16 12.94
N SER A 259 11.23 0.33 11.95
CA SER A 259 11.73 1.31 10.99
C SER A 259 11.80 2.74 11.56
N PRO A 260 12.80 3.56 11.14
CA PRO A 260 12.71 4.99 11.35
C PRO A 260 11.55 5.59 10.53
N PHE A 261 11.04 6.75 10.97
CA PHE A 261 10.13 7.53 10.13
C PHE A 261 10.85 8.03 8.88
N VAL A 262 10.21 7.90 7.72
CA VAL A 262 10.77 8.35 6.43
C VAL A 262 10.95 9.88 6.42
N LEU A 263 10.08 10.61 7.13
CA LEU A 263 10.15 12.07 7.26
C LEU A 263 9.87 12.54 8.68
N CYS A 264 10.53 13.64 9.08
CA CYS A 264 10.30 14.32 10.37
C CYS A 264 8.82 14.69 10.59
N HIS A 265 8.07 15.06 9.54
CA HIS A 265 6.64 15.36 9.69
C HIS A 265 5.82 14.14 10.14
N GLN A 266 6.18 12.92 9.75
CA GLN A 266 5.48 11.72 10.22
C GLN A 266 5.66 11.54 11.73
N ALA A 267 6.88 11.70 12.23
CA ALA A 267 7.17 11.72 13.65
C ALA A 267 6.38 12.82 14.38
N MET A 268 6.34 14.04 13.82
CA MET A 268 5.53 15.14 14.38
C MET A 268 4.03 14.83 14.41
N SER A 269 3.49 14.13 13.40
CA SER A 269 2.09 13.74 13.38
C SER A 269 1.77 12.71 14.47
N LEU A 270 2.67 11.75 14.72
CA LEU A 270 2.53 10.82 15.83
C LEU A 270 2.58 11.54 17.18
N CYS A 271 3.55 12.44 17.37
CA CYS A 271 3.65 13.25 18.59
C CYS A 271 2.40 14.10 18.83
N ARG A 272 1.85 14.72 17.79
CA ARG A 272 0.60 15.48 17.88
C ARG A 272 -0.58 14.60 18.27
N ASN A 273 -0.71 13.41 17.68
CA ASN A 273 -1.80 12.49 18.02
C ASN A 273 -1.68 11.98 19.45
N LEU A 274 -0.45 11.69 19.92
CA LEU A 274 -0.19 11.33 21.31
C LEU A 274 -0.56 12.48 22.26
N PHE A 275 -0.17 13.71 21.93
CA PHE A 275 -0.54 14.90 22.71
C PHE A 275 -2.06 15.09 22.77
N MET A 276 -2.76 15.01 21.63
CA MET A 276 -4.22 15.12 21.58
C MET A 276 -4.91 14.01 22.39
N ALA A 277 -4.41 12.77 22.33
CA ALA A 277 -4.92 11.67 23.13
C ALA A 277 -4.72 11.90 24.63
N ILE A 278 -3.54 12.38 25.06
CA ILE A 278 -3.26 12.72 26.46
C ILE A 278 -4.20 13.82 26.94
N VAL A 279 -4.40 14.88 26.14
CA VAL A 279 -5.30 15.98 26.48
C VAL A 279 -6.73 15.48 26.62
N LEU A 280 -7.26 14.75 25.62
CA LEU A 280 -8.62 14.22 25.65
C LEU A 280 -8.86 13.25 26.80
N VAL A 281 -7.91 12.35 27.10
CA VAL A 281 -8.03 11.42 28.23
C VAL A 281 -7.99 12.15 29.57
N ARG A 282 -7.17 13.20 29.72
CA ARG A 282 -7.19 14.06 30.92
C ARG A 282 -8.50 14.84 31.07
N SER A 283 -9.11 15.29 29.97
CA SER A 283 -10.40 15.99 30.00
C SER A 283 -11.56 15.09 30.48
N PHE A 284 -11.50 13.78 30.28
CA PHE A 284 -12.52 12.83 30.75
C PHE A 284 -12.27 12.27 32.16
N SER A 285 -11.10 12.53 32.75
CA SER A 285 -10.73 12.06 34.09
C SER A 285 -10.95 13.09 35.20
N ILE A 286 -11.56 14.25 34.92
CA ILE A 286 -12.03 15.18 35.96
C ILE A 286 -13.39 14.65 36.45
N ARG A 287 -13.36 13.75 37.42
CA ARG A 287 -14.55 13.22 38.13
C ARG A 287 -14.71 13.79 39.55
N ASP A 288 -14.06 14.91 39.86
CA ASP A 288 -14.35 15.64 41.11
C ASP A 288 -14.38 17.16 40.85
N PRO A 289 -15.56 17.80 40.92
CA PRO A 289 -15.68 19.26 40.82
C PRO A 289 -14.91 20.03 41.91
N ASN A 290 -14.50 19.37 43.01
CA ASN A 290 -13.83 20.01 44.15
C ASN A 290 -12.30 20.02 44.06
N SER A 291 -11.68 19.39 43.05
CA SER A 291 -10.21 19.35 42.95
C SER A 291 -9.60 20.62 42.33
N LEU A 292 -10.43 21.55 41.81
CA LEU A 292 -9.95 22.75 41.11
C LEU A 292 -9.47 23.87 42.07
N GLU A 293 -9.86 23.86 43.35
CA GLU A 293 -9.47 24.90 44.31
C GLU A 293 -8.06 24.69 44.90
N LYS A 294 -7.40 23.55 44.67
CA LYS A 294 -6.08 23.25 45.26
C LYS A 294 -4.87 23.41 44.34
N GLU A 295 -5.05 23.67 43.05
CA GLU A 295 -3.93 23.78 42.09
C GLU A 295 -3.69 25.22 41.57
N LEU A 296 -4.24 26.25 42.21
CA LEU A 296 -3.97 27.66 41.88
C LEU A 296 -3.16 28.42 42.95
N GLU A 297 -2.51 27.73 43.88
CA GLU A 297 -1.62 28.34 44.89
C GLU A 297 -0.13 27.88 44.84
N LEU A 298 0.37 27.42 43.69
CA LEU A 298 1.81 27.22 43.46
C LEU A 298 2.27 27.75 42.11
#